data_AF-A0A969Q462-F1
#
_entry.id   AF-A0A969Q462-F1
#
_cell.length_a   1.000
_cell.length_b   1.000
_cell.length_c   1.000
_cell.angle_alpha   90.00
_cell.angle_beta   90.00
_cell.angle_gamma   90.00
#
_symmetry.space_group_name_H-M   'P 1'
#
loop_
_entity.id
_entity.type
_entity.pdbx_description
1 polymer ?
#
loop_
_entity_poly.entity_id
_entity_poly.type
_entity_poly.pdbx_seq_one_letter_code
_entity_poly.pdbx_strand_id
1 'polypeptide(L)' 'MEQNQASLMFFNDSVYGTFAIEEPVLRELIESESLERLKDISMAGYAEPFFPGSYHSRFEHSIGVCYLLSNLERL' A
#
# COMPACT_ATOMS: atom_id res chain seq x y z
N MET A 1 -1.96 -10.06 -26.24
CA MET A 1 -1.75 -8.86 -25.41
C MET A 1 -3.13 -8.33 -25.08
N GLU A 2 -3.80 -8.99 -24.13
CA GLU A 2 -5.15 -8.59 -23.73
C GLU A 2 -5.04 -7.37 -22.82
N GLN A 3 -5.59 -6.27 -23.31
CA GLN A 3 -5.82 -5.05 -22.56
C GLN A 3 -6.88 -5.34 -21.48
N ASN A 4 -6.46 -5.75 -20.28
CA ASN A 4 -7.33 -5.71 -19.11
C ASN A 4 -7.09 -4.38 -18.39
N GLN A 5 -7.55 -3.30 -19.02
CA GLN A 5 -7.31 -1.91 -18.62
C GLN A 5 -8.65 -1.29 -18.23
N ALA A 6 -9.14 -1.52 -17.01
CA ALA A 6 -10.31 -0.79 -16.49
C ALA A 6 -10.57 -0.84 -14.97
N SER A 7 -9.83 -1.59 -14.15
CA SER A 7 -10.10 -1.61 -12.70
C SER A 7 -9.07 -0.79 -11.93
N LEU A 8 -9.52 0.34 -11.41
CA LEU A 8 -8.85 1.08 -10.34
C LEU A 8 -8.66 0.17 -9.13
N MET A 9 -7.49 0.21 -8.51
CA MET A 9 -7.25 -0.47 -7.24
C MET A 9 -7.47 0.52 -6.10
N PHE A 10 -8.53 0.33 -5.33
CA PHE A 10 -8.88 1.20 -4.21
C PHE A 10 -8.23 0.72 -2.90
N PHE A 11 -7.68 1.67 -2.16
CA PHE A 11 -7.18 1.48 -0.81
C PHE A 11 -7.97 2.34 0.16
N ASN A 12 -8.23 1.80 1.34
CA ASN A 12 -8.76 2.55 2.47
C ASN A 12 -7.69 2.62 3.55
N ASP A 13 -7.02 3.77 3.64
CA ASP A 13 -5.91 4.00 4.55
C ASP A 13 -6.38 4.86 5.73
N SER A 14 -5.90 4.54 6.94
CA SER A 14 -6.30 5.24 8.17
C SER A 14 -5.71 6.65 8.30
N VAL A 15 -4.63 6.95 7.57
CA VAL A 15 -3.91 8.23 7.58
C VAL A 15 -4.34 9.09 6.38
N TYR A 16 -4.39 8.50 5.18
CA TYR A 16 -4.63 9.23 3.93
C TYR A 16 -6.07 9.12 3.41
N GLY A 17 -6.93 8.33 4.05
CA GLY A 17 -8.30 8.09 3.63
C GLY A 17 -8.39 7.14 2.44
N THR A 18 -9.48 7.25 1.68
CA THR A 18 -9.70 6.40 0.50
C THR A 18 -9.05 6.99 -0.74
N PHE A 19 -8.24 6.20 -1.45
CA PHE A 19 -7.63 6.60 -2.71
C PHE A 19 -7.54 5.43 -3.68
N ALA A 20 -7.23 5.74 -4.95
CA ALA A 20 -7.06 4.75 -6.01
C ALA A 20 -5.66 4.82 -6.61
N ILE A 21 -5.15 3.66 -7.00
CA ILE A 21 -3.96 3.53 -7.85
C ILE A 21 -4.42 3.18 -9.26
N GLU A 22 -4.14 4.08 -10.20
CA GLU A 22 -4.56 3.95 -11.60
C GLU A 22 -3.51 3.20 -12.43
N GLU A 23 -2.24 3.45 -12.12
CA GLU A 23 -1.10 3.07 -12.95
C GLU A 23 -0.90 1.55 -13.02
N PRO A 24 -1.03 0.93 -14.22
CA PRO A 24 -1.03 -0.53 -14.35
C PRO A 24 0.20 -1.20 -13.78
N VAL A 25 1.39 -0.62 -14.03
CA VAL A 25 2.66 -1.17 -13.52
C VAL A 25 2.72 -1.16 -11.99
N LEU A 26 2.13 -0.16 -11.34
CA LEU A 26 2.07 -0.09 -9.88
C LEU A 26 1.09 -1.14 -9.34
N ARG A 27 -0.05 -1.34 -10.00
CA ARG A 27 -1.00 -2.40 -9.62
C ARG A 27 -0.36 -3.78 -9.71
N GLU A 28 0.31 -4.09 -10.83
CA GLU A 28 1.04 -5.35 -11.00
C GLU A 28 2.12 -5.55 -9.93
N LEU A 29 2.85 -4.48 -9.58
CA LEU A 29 3.86 -4.55 -8.52
C LEU A 29 3.22 -4.82 -7.15
N ILE A 30 2.08 -4.21 -6.87
CA ILE A 30 1.38 -4.38 -5.59
C ILE A 30 0.83 -5.80 -5.44
N GLU A 31 0.33 -6.38 -6.52
CA GLU A 31 -0.17 -7.75 -6.55
C GLU A 31 0.96 -8.80 -6.58
N SER A 32 2.22 -8.38 -6.72
CA SER A 32 3.35 -9.30 -6.71
C SER A 32 3.52 -9.97 -5.35
N GLU A 33 3.89 -11.26 -5.33
CA GLU A 33 4.19 -12.00 -4.10
C GLU A 33 5.24 -11.29 -3.23
N SER A 34 6.19 -10.62 -3.89
CA SER A 34 7.20 -9.83 -3.21
C SER A 34 6.56 -8.71 -2.39
N LEU A 35 5.61 -7.94 -2.91
CA LEU A 35 5.01 -6.87 -2.11
C LEU A 35 3.99 -7.43 -1.12
N GLU A 36 3.18 -8.41 -1.53
CA GLU A 36 2.17 -9.05 -0.69
C GLU A 36 2.74 -9.63 0.61
N ARG A 37 3.96 -10.21 0.58
CA ARG A 37 4.62 -10.74 1.79
C ARG A 37 4.78 -9.69 2.90
N LEU A 38 4.78 -8.40 2.56
CA LEU A 38 4.96 -7.32 3.53
C LEU A 38 3.73 -7.12 4.43
N LYS A 39 2.58 -7.71 4.09
CA LYS A 39 1.37 -7.69 4.94
C LYS A 39 1.59 -8.39 6.29
N ASP A 40 2.48 -9.38 6.30
CA ASP A 40 2.83 -10.16 7.50
C ASP A 40 4.07 -9.63 8.23
N ILE A 41 4.63 -8.50 7.79
CA ILE A 41 5.81 -7.89 8.43
C ILE A 41 5.40 -6.62 9.14
N SER A 42 5.46 -6.66 10.48
CA SER A 42 5.24 -5.49 11.33
C SER A 42 6.19 -4.35 10.95
N MET A 43 5.64 -3.14 10.85
CA MET A 43 6.44 -1.94 10.68
C MET A 43 7.30 -1.68 11.93
N ALA A 44 6.72 -1.78 13.12
CA ALA A 44 7.39 -1.50 14.40
C ALA A 44 8.08 -2.71 15.05
N GLY A 45 8.11 -3.88 14.40
CA GLY A 45 8.67 -5.10 14.97
C GLY A 45 7.84 -5.60 16.17
N TYR A 46 8.52 -5.97 17.27
CA TYR A 46 7.90 -6.53 18.49
C TYR A 46 7.36 -5.45 19.44
N ALA A 47 6.53 -4.54 18.91
CA ALA A 47 5.97 -3.42 19.66
C ALA A 47 4.61 -3.73 20.31
N GLU A 48 3.79 -4.58 19.68
CA GLU A 48 2.41 -4.87 20.08
C GLU A 48 2.23 -5.26 21.57
N PRO A 49 3.11 -6.06 22.21
CA PRO A 49 2.96 -6.39 23.62
C PRO A 49 3.14 -5.20 24.58
N PHE A 50 3.84 -4.15 24.14
CA PHE A 50 4.10 -2.94 24.92
C PHE A 50 3.15 -1.80 24.56
N PHE A 51 2.68 -1.78 23.30
CA PHE A 51 1.78 -0.77 22.76
C PHE A 51 0.65 -1.46 21.99
N PRO A 52 -0.43 -1.88 22.68
CA PRO A 52 -1.55 -2.55 22.03
C PRO A 52 -2.18 -1.68 20.94
N GLY A 53 -2.47 -2.27 19.79
CA GLY A 53 -3.00 -1.58 18.60
C GLY A 53 -1.95 -0.81 17.80
N SER A 54 -0.66 -1.01 18.09
CA SER A 54 0.43 -0.40 17.31
C SER A 54 0.76 -1.17 16.03
N TYR A 55 0.20 -2.38 15.86
CA TYR A 55 0.39 -3.16 14.65
C TYR A 55 -0.13 -2.42 13.42
N HIS A 56 0.80 -2.17 12.51
CA HIS A 56 0.58 -1.84 11.11
C HIS A 56 1.71 -2.52 10.33
N SER A 57 1.37 -3.00 9.14
CA SER A 57 2.26 -3.74 8.27
C SER A 57 3.18 -2.82 7.48
N ARG A 58 4.32 -3.36 7.03
CA ARG A 58 5.18 -2.67 6.05
C ARG A 58 4.48 -2.49 4.71
N PHE A 59 3.51 -3.34 4.38
CA PHE A 59 2.68 -3.19 3.20
C PHE A 59 1.89 -1.88 3.24
N GLU A 60 1.11 -1.64 4.31
CA GLU A 60 0.34 -0.39 4.48
C GLU A 60 1.24 0.83 4.38
N HIS A 61 2.42 0.80 5.02
CA HIS A 61 3.39 1.87 4.91
C HIS A 61 3.88 2.10 3.47
N SER A 62 4.25 1.03 2.74
CA SER A 62 4.70 1.13 1.35
C SER A 62 3.63 1.71 0.43
N ILE A 63 2.36 1.31 0.62
CA ILE A 63 1.21 1.87 -0.12
C ILE A 63 1.02 3.36 0.21
N GLY A 64 1.14 3.75 1.48
CA GLY A 64 1.10 5.15 1.89
C GLY A 64 2.22 6.02 1.28
N VAL A 65 3.45 5.50 1.21
CA VAL A 65 4.56 6.19 0.52
C VAL A 65 4.28 6.33 -0.97
N CYS A 66 3.75 5.28 -1.61
CA CYS A 66 3.35 5.34 -3.02
C CYS A 66 2.31 6.45 -3.26
N TYR A 67 1.28 6.53 -2.42
CA TYR A 67 0.29 7.61 -2.46
C TYR A 67 0.94 8.99 -2.35
N LEU A 68 1.85 9.20 -1.40
CA LEU A 68 2.52 10.50 -1.21
C LEU A 68 3.32 10.91 -2.46
N LEU A 69 4.09 9.98 -3.03
CA LEU A 69 4.88 10.26 -4.23
C LEU A 69 4.00 10.63 -5.42
N SER A 70 2.90 9.91 -5.64
CA SER A 70 1.94 10.24 -6.70
C SER A 70 1.29 11.61 -6.54
N ASN A 71 1.12 12.10 -5.31
CA ASN A 71 0.61 13.45 -5.05
C ASN A 71 1.69 14.53 -5.20
N LEU A 72 2.95 14.21 -4.88
CA LEU A 72 4.08 15.13 -5.05
C LEU A 72 4.41 15.37 -6.53
N GLU A 73 4.39 14.33 -7.36
CA GLU A 73 4.63 14.47 -8.82
C GLU A 73 3.56 15.30 -9.53
N ARG A 74 2.40 15.51 -8.90
CA ARG A 74 1.30 16.33 -9.44
C ARG A 74 1.43 17.83 -9.12
N LEU A 75 2.41 18.24 -8.31
CA LEU A 75 2.73 19.65 -8.01
C LEU A 75 3.71 20.22 -9.04
#